data_AF-A0A1I4E492-F1
#
_entry.id   AF-A0A1I4E492-F1
#
_cell.length_a   1.000
_cell.length_b   1.000
_cell.length_c   1.000
_cell.angle_alpha   90.00
_cell.angle_beta   90.00
_cell.angle_gamma   90.00
#
_symmetry.space_group_name_H-M   'P 1'
#
loop_
_entity.id
_entity.type
_entity.pdbx_description
1 polymer ?
#
loop_
_entity_poly.entity_id
_entity_poly.type
_entity_poly.pdbx_seq_one_letter_code
_entity_poly.pdbx_strand_id
1 'polypeptide(L)' 'MADPYPEAVFDAAMARAGIVLTEAERATLIGVSRHIAASTARIRTERPVGLEPATIFVPGQNT' A
#
# COMPACT_ATOMS: atom_id res chain seq x y z
N MET A 1 -13.47 -12.59 -5.81
CA MET A 1 -12.51 -12.28 -4.73
C MET A 1 -11.34 -11.56 -5.39
N ALA A 2 -10.74 -10.54 -4.75
CA ALA A 2 -9.54 -9.92 -5.31
C ALA A 2 -8.39 -10.93 -5.25
N ASP A 3 -7.66 -11.09 -6.35
CA ASP A 3 -6.51 -11.97 -6.39
C ASP A 3 -5.43 -11.46 -5.42
N PRO A 4 -4.70 -12.37 -4.74
CA PRO A 4 -3.56 -11.97 -3.93
C PRO A 4 -2.57 -11.18 -4.79
N TYR A 5 -1.89 -10.24 -4.14
CA TYR A 5 -0.86 -9.46 -4.82
C TYR A 5 0.18 -10.41 -5.43
N PRO A 6 0.56 -10.26 -6.71
CA PRO A 6 1.48 -11.19 -7.35
C PRO A 6 2.80 -11.25 -6.58
N GLU A 7 3.24 -12.46 -6.26
CA GLU A 7 4.36 -12.70 -5.37
C GLU A 7 5.65 -11.99 -5.83
N ALA A 8 5.95 -12.04 -7.12
CA ALA A 8 7.11 -11.38 -7.70
C ALA A 8 7.08 -9.85 -7.52
N VAL A 9 5.89 -9.23 -7.54
CA VAL A 9 5.74 -7.78 -7.33
C VAL A 9 5.91 -7.43 -5.85
N PHE A 10 5.41 -8.30 -4.96
CA PHE A 10 5.63 -8.17 -3.52
C PHE A 10 7.13 -8.26 -3.17
N ASP A 11 7.82 -9.28 -3.70
CA ASP A 11 9.24 -9.52 -3.42
C ASP A 11 10.11 -8.37 -3.92
N ALA A 12 9.84 -7.85 -5.12
CA ALA A 12 10.52 -6.67 -5.66
C ALA A 12 10.31 -5.42 -4.79
N ALA A 13 9.10 -5.23 -4.25
CA ALA A 13 8.80 -4.11 -3.35
C ALA A 13 9.53 -4.21 -2.02
N MET A 14 9.58 -5.41 -1.41
CA MET A 14 10.31 -5.65 -0.16
C MET A 14 11.81 -5.44 -0.35
N ALA A 15 12.38 -5.97 -1.43
CA ALA A 15 13.79 -5.79 -1.77
C ALA A 15 14.15 -4.31 -1.99
N ARG A 16 13.30 -3.57 -2.72
CA ARG A 16 13.48 -2.11 -2.92
C ARG A 16 13.43 -1.33 -1.59
N ALA A 17 12.61 -1.77 -0.64
CA ALA A 17 12.52 -1.18 0.68
C ALA A 17 13.65 -1.64 1.63
N GLY A 18 14.51 -2.57 1.21
CA GLY A 18 15.57 -3.15 2.05
C GLY A 18 15.03 -4.05 3.17
N ILE A 19 13.81 -4.56 3.03
CA ILE A 19 13.17 -5.41 4.03
C ILE A 19 13.49 -6.87 3.73
N VAL A 20 14.11 -7.54 4.70
CA VAL A 20 14.38 -8.98 4.65
C VAL A 20 13.31 -9.70 5.46
N LEU A 21 12.63 -10.66 4.84
CA LEU A 21 11.56 -11.43 5.46
C LEU A 21 11.93 -12.90 5.51
N THR A 22 11.54 -13.58 6.59
CA THR A 22 11.48 -15.04 6.62
C THR A 22 10.34 -15.56 5.73
N GLU A 23 10.39 -16.84 5.39
CA GLU A 23 9.35 -17.48 4.56
C GLU A 23 7.95 -17.37 5.21
N ALA A 24 7.87 -17.53 6.53
CA ALA A 24 6.62 -17.44 7.28
C ALA A 24 6.03 -16.01 7.27
N GLU A 25 6.87 -14.99 7.42
CA GLU A 25 6.45 -13.58 7.36
C GLU A 25 5.99 -13.21 5.95
N ARG A 26 6.72 -13.67 4.92
CA ARG A 26 6.36 -13.49 3.52
C ARG A 26 4.97 -14.08 3.23
N ALA A 27 4.74 -15.34 3.60
CA ALA A 27 3.46 -16.00 3.39
C ALA A 27 2.31 -15.27 4.10
N THR A 28 2.56 -14.77 5.31
CA THR A 28 1.58 -14.00 6.09
C THR A 28 1.23 -12.68 5.39
N LEU A 29 2.23 -11.89 4.97
CA LEU A 29 2.03 -10.59 4.35
C LEU A 29 1.36 -10.69 2.97
N ILE A 30 1.73 -11.69 2.16
CA ILE A 30 1.04 -12.00 0.91
C ILE A 30 -0.42 -12.39 1.17
N GLY A 31 -0.69 -13.16 2.22
CA GLY A 31 -2.05 -13.49 2.65
C GLY A 31 -2.89 -12.25 3.00
N VAL A 32 -2.31 -11.32 3.76
CA VAL A 32 -2.97 -10.06 4.18
C VAL A 32 -3.22 -9.13 2.99
N SER A 33 -2.41 -9.20 1.93
CA SER A 33 -2.54 -8.32 0.74
C SER A 33 -3.93 -8.35 0.11
N ARG A 34 -4.64 -9.49 0.18
CA ARG A 34 -6.03 -9.62 -0.31
C ARG A 34 -6.99 -8.68 0.43
N HIS A 35 -6.83 -8.56 1.74
CA HIS A 35 -7.69 -7.69 2.57
C HIS A 35 -7.39 -6.21 2.32
N ILE A 36 -6.12 -5.87 2.10
CA ILE A 36 -5.71 -4.52 1.73
C ILE A 36 -6.28 -4.16 0.36
N ALA A 37 -6.10 -5.01 -0.67
CA ALA A 37 -6.62 -4.77 -2.01
C ALA A 37 -8.15 -4.54 -2.02
N ALA A 38 -8.90 -5.38 -1.29
CA ALA A 38 -10.34 -5.23 -1.14
C ALA A 38 -10.74 -3.94 -0.39
N SER A 39 -9.93 -3.48 0.55
CA SER A 39 -10.15 -2.23 1.28
C SER A 39 -9.81 -1.01 0.41
N THR A 40 -8.71 -1.06 -0.34
CA THR A 40 -8.28 0.02 -1.25
C THR A 40 -9.31 0.26 -2.35
N ALA A 41 -9.93 -0.79 -2.89
CA ALA A 41 -10.97 -0.67 -3.90
C ALA A 41 -12.19 0.15 -3.41
N ARG A 42 -12.51 0.12 -2.11
CA ARG A 42 -13.61 0.92 -1.53
C ARG A 42 -13.27 2.40 -1.35
N ILE A 43 -11.97 2.71 -1.24
CA ILE A 43 -11.48 4.07 -0.96
C ILE A 43 -11.20 4.81 -2.27
N ARG A 44 -10.83 4.09 -3.34
CA ARG A 44 -10.49 4.64 -4.67
C ARG A 44 -11.68 4.97 -5.57
N THR A 45 -12.92 4.86 -5.08
CA THR A 45 -14.08 5.32 -5.84
C THR A 45 -13.89 6.81 -6.16
N GLU A 46 -13.86 7.17 -7.45
CA GLU A 46 -13.66 8.56 -7.87
C GLU A 46 -14.68 9.47 -7.18
N ARG A 47 -14.18 10.47 -6.45
CA ARG A 47 -15.01 11.48 -5.81
C ARG A 47 -14.82 12.80 -6.56
N PRO A 48 -15.89 13.56 -6.83
CA PRO A 48 -15.79 14.85 -7.54
C PRO A 48 -15.17 15.96 -6.69
N VAL A 49 -14.93 15.72 -5.40
CA VAL A 49 -14.25 16.65 -4.49
C VAL A 49 -12.73 16.51 -4.65
N GLY A 50 -12.06 17.64 -4.89
CA GLY A 50 -10.68 17.74 -5.35
C GLY A 50 -9.69 16.78 -4.69
N LEU A 51 -8.78 16.25 -5.52
CA LEU A 51 -7.67 15.35 -5.17
C LEU A 51 -6.58 16.03 -4.35
N GLU A 52 -6.93 16.96 -3.45
CA GLU A 52 -5.94 17.57 -2.58
C GLU A 52 -5.59 16.61 -1.43
N PRO A 53 -4.30 16.37 -1.15
CA PRO A 53 -3.88 15.60 0.01
C PRO A 53 -4.47 16.19 1.30
N ALA A 54 -4.79 15.33 2.27
CA ALA A 54 -5.31 15.78 3.57
C ALA A 54 -4.37 16.76 4.31
N THR A 55 -3.10 16.82 3.91
CA THR A 55 -2.12 17.76 4.45
C THR A 55 -1.16 18.17 3.33
N ILE A 56 -0.96 19.48 3.18
CA ILE A 56 0.02 20.08 2.27
C ILE A 56 1.14 20.67 3.12
N PHE A 57 2.37 20.22 2.94
CA PHE A 57 3.52 20.82 3.61
C PHE A 57 3.97 22.06 2.84
N VAL A 58 3.94 23.23 3.50
CA VAL A 58 4.44 24.49 2.96
C VAL A 58 5.81 24.78 3.58
N PRO A 59 6.90 24.82 2.80
CA PRO A 59 8.23 25.10 3.32
C PRO A 59 8.29 26.50 3.97
N GLY A 60 8.82 26.59 5.20
CA GLY A 60 9.11 27.86 5.87
C GLY A 60 8.05 28.40 6.83
N GLN A 61 6.98 27.65 7.13
CA GLN A 61 6.10 27.98 8.26
C GLN A 61 6.71 27.41 9.54
N ASN A 62 7.40 28.25 10.31
CA ASN A 62 7.75 27.95 11.70
C ASN A 62 6.43 27.87 12.49
N THR A 63 6.04 26.66 12.91
CA THR A 63 5.08 26.44 13.99
C THR A 63 5.70 26.81 15.33
#